data_AF-A0A196N8C3-F1
#
_entry.id   AF-A0A196N8C3-F1
#
_cell.length_a   1.000
_cell.length_b   1.000
_cell.length_c   1.000
_cell.angle_alpha   90.00
_cell.angle_beta   90.00
_cell.angle_gamma   90.00
#
_symmetry.space_group_name_H-M   'P 1'
#
loop_
_entity.id
_entity.type
_entity.pdbx_description
1 polymer ?
#
loop_
_entity_poly.entity_id
_entity_poly.type
_entity_poly.pdbx_seq_one_letter_code
_entity_poly.pdbx_strand_id
1 'polypeptide(L)'
;MGWVVFGAFALLVIALLLLIRFPRRLWTLPAMAIMLAGAGYAWQGQPGLPDHPVEGVASVRPLDPDLIAVREGLFGRFNFDYSYFMAADAMTRAGAPQLAATVMLGAVRKAPGDPGLWAGLGLAMAEHDGDQLSPAARYAFDKAVELNPSHPGPPFYHGIALARSGDLEGARREWGKALQLTPKDASYRNDMVAVMLKLDPGLAEAARQAPAAAPAR
;
A
#
# COMPACT_ATOMS: atom_id res chain seq x y z
N MET A 1 19.15 11.46 26.13
CA MET A 1 20.23 12.27 25.51
C MET A 1 19.93 13.77 25.42
N GLY A 2 18.66 14.20 25.44
CA GLY A 2 18.27 15.60 25.20
C GLY A 2 18.87 16.67 26.14
N TRP A 3 18.91 16.44 27.45
CA TRP A 3 19.46 17.40 28.42
C TRP A 3 20.96 17.66 28.26
N VAL A 4 21.71 16.65 27.82
CA VAL A 4 23.15 16.75 27.57
C VAL A 4 23.43 17.66 26.36
N VAL A 5 22.65 17.50 25.29
CA VAL A 5 22.74 18.33 24.08
C VAL A 5 22.34 19.78 24.39
N PHE A 6 21.26 19.98 25.15
CA PHE A 6 20.83 21.31 25.58
C PHE A 6 21.91 22.02 26.44
N GLY A 7 22.49 21.30 27.40
CA GLY A 7 23.59 21.82 28.23
C GLY A 7 24.84 22.19 27.42
N ALA A 8 25.21 21.37 26.43
CA ALA A 8 26.30 21.65 25.51
C ALA A 8 26.06 22.93 24.70
N PHE A 9 24.82 23.13 24.23
CA PHE A 9 24.44 24.34 23.48
C PHE A 9 24.48 25.60 24.37
N ALA A 10 24.01 25.52 25.62
CA ALA A 10 24.10 26.62 26.58
C ALA A 10 25.56 27.02 26.88
N LEU A 11 26.45 26.03 27.04
CA LEU A 11 27.88 26.28 27.22
C LEU A 11 28.54 26.91 25.98
N LEU A 12 28.14 26.48 24.78
CA LEU A 12 28.59 27.08 23.52
C LEU A 12 28.20 28.57 23.45
N VAL A 13 26.96 28.91 23.81
CA VAL A 13 26.49 30.31 23.84
C VAL A 13 27.30 31.13 24.85
N ILE A 14 27.56 30.60 26.04
CA ILE A 14 28.39 31.28 27.05
C ILE A 14 29.83 31.49 26.53
N ALA A 15 30.43 30.48 25.90
CA ALA A 15 31.76 30.59 25.31
C ALA A 15 31.81 31.65 24.19
N LEU A 16 30.77 31.72 23.35
CA LEU A 16 30.67 32.72 22.29
C LEU A 16 30.58 34.14 22.86
N LEU A 17 29.79 34.34 23.92
CA LEU A 17 29.65 35.63 24.61
C LEU A 17 30.97 36.09 25.25
N LEU A 18 31.77 35.15 25.76
CA LEU A 18 33.11 35.43 26.28
C LEU A 18 34.08 35.79 25.15
N LEU A 19 34.04 35.08 24.02
CA LEU A 19 34.90 35.31 22.85
C LEU A 19 34.72 36.71 22.26
N ILE A 20 33.47 37.18 22.16
CA ILE A 20 33.14 38.52 21.63
C ILE A 20 33.27 39.63 22.70
N ARG A 21 33.74 39.32 23.91
CA ARG A 21 33.82 40.24 25.06
C ARG A 21 32.50 40.96 25.34
N PHE A 22 31.39 40.22 25.32
CA PHE A 22 30.06 40.78 25.52
C PHE A 22 29.93 41.49 26.89
N PRO A 23 29.38 42.72 26.96
CA PRO A 23 29.38 43.52 28.18
C PRO A 23 28.62 42.84 29.32
N ARG A 24 29.29 42.71 30.47
CA ARG A 24 28.77 42.02 31.67
C ARG A 24 27.43 42.53 32.18
N ARG A 25 27.13 43.81 31.96
CA ARG A 25 25.85 44.43 32.35
C ARG A 25 24.65 43.89 31.57
N LEU A 26 24.86 43.32 30.38
CA LEU A 26 23.80 42.80 29.51
C LEU A 26 23.63 41.28 29.62
N TRP A 27 24.32 40.60 30.53
CA TRP A 27 24.28 39.13 30.65
C TRP A 27 22.93 38.57 31.09
N THR A 28 22.06 39.42 31.62
CA THR A 28 20.68 39.05 31.98
C THR A 28 19.85 38.64 30.75
N LEU A 29 20.08 39.27 29.59
CA LEU A 29 19.36 38.97 28.35
C LEU A 29 19.60 37.54 27.83
N PRO A 30 20.85 37.09 27.57
CA PRO A 30 21.11 35.73 27.14
C PRO A 30 20.78 34.70 28.22
N ALA A 31 20.95 35.03 29.49
CA ALA A 31 20.56 34.13 30.59
C ALA A 31 19.04 33.87 30.60
N MET A 32 18.22 34.91 30.43
CA MET A 32 16.76 34.77 30.29
C MET A 32 16.38 33.96 29.05
N ALA A 33 17.06 34.17 27.91
CA ALA A 33 16.80 33.41 26.69
C ALA A 33 17.08 31.90 26.88
N ILE A 34 18.21 31.55 27.54
CA ILE A 34 18.56 30.16 27.86
C ILE A 34 17.53 29.56 28.84
N MET A 35 17.09 30.32 29.85
CA MET A 35 16.07 29.85 30.79
C MET A 35 14.72 29.60 30.10
N LEU A 36 14.26 30.52 29.24
CA LEU A 36 13.02 30.35 28.49
C LEU A 36 13.10 29.19 27.51
N ALA A 37 14.23 29.02 26.82
CA ALA A 37 14.47 27.87 25.96
C ALA A 37 14.45 26.56 26.75
N GLY A 38 15.05 26.53 27.94
CA GLY A 38 15.04 25.36 28.83
C GLY A 38 13.65 25.05 29.36
N ALA A 39 12.89 26.07 29.76
CA ALA A 39 11.51 25.91 30.22
C ALA A 39 10.59 25.43 29.10
N GLY A 40 10.73 25.97 27.89
CA GLY A 40 10.00 25.49 26.71
C GLY A 40 10.37 24.06 26.33
N TYR A 41 11.66 23.73 26.36
CA TYR A 41 12.15 22.38 26.11
C TYR A 41 11.65 21.38 27.15
N ALA A 42 11.57 21.77 28.43
CA ALA A 42 11.01 20.94 29.49
C ALA A 42 9.49 20.78 29.40
N TRP A 43 8.77 21.82 28.93
CA TRP A 43 7.32 21.80 28.82
C TRP A 43 6.82 21.04 27.59
N GLN A 44 7.50 21.17 26.46
CA GLN A 44 7.11 20.52 25.20
C GLN A 44 7.87 19.22 24.92
N GLY A 45 9.05 19.05 25.50
CA GLY A 45 9.88 17.87 25.29
C GLY A 45 9.49 16.71 26.20
N GLN A 46 9.62 15.49 25.70
CA GLN A 46 9.59 14.26 26.49
C GLN A 46 10.97 13.57 26.42
N PRO A 47 12.03 14.19 26.97
CA PRO A 47 13.43 13.76 26.78
C PRO A 47 13.77 12.43 27.48
N GLY A 48 12.84 11.87 28.25
CA GLY A 48 12.96 10.59 28.95
C GLY A 48 12.22 9.43 28.28
N LEU A 49 11.48 9.68 27.20
CA LEU A 49 10.94 8.57 26.40
C LEU A 49 12.10 7.87 25.68
N PRO A 50 12.09 6.53 25.62
CA PRO A 50 12.99 5.80 24.74
C PRO A 50 12.86 6.32 23.32
N ASP A 51 13.97 6.36 22.56
CA ASP A 51 13.88 6.56 21.12
C ASP A 51 12.91 5.49 20.58
N HIS A 52 11.88 5.91 19.86
CA HIS A 52 11.07 5.03 19.05
C HIS A 52 11.74 5.01 17.67
N PRO A 53 12.70 4.11 17.39
CA PRO A 53 13.10 3.90 16.01
C PRO A 53 11.81 3.61 15.24
N VAL A 54 11.56 4.37 14.17
CA VAL A 54 10.57 3.96 13.19
C VAL A 54 11.13 2.64 12.64
N GLU A 55 10.71 1.53 13.25
CA GLU A 55 10.95 0.22 12.68
C GLU A 55 10.29 0.28 11.32
N GLY A 56 11.12 0.37 10.28
CA GLY A 56 10.67 0.18 8.91
C GLY A 56 10.22 -1.27 8.79
N VAL A 57 9.04 -1.60 9.33
CA VAL A 57 8.36 -2.85 9.04
C VAL A 57 7.73 -2.70 7.66
N ALA A 58 8.55 -2.39 6.66
CA ALA A 58 8.20 -2.70 5.31
C ALA A 58 8.58 -4.17 5.14
N SER A 59 7.65 -5.06 5.50
CA SER A 59 7.59 -6.32 4.77
C SER A 59 7.26 -5.93 3.33
N VAL A 60 8.31 -5.60 2.55
CA VAL A 60 8.16 -5.25 1.14
C VAL A 60 7.67 -6.52 0.47
N ARG A 61 6.33 -6.68 0.39
CA ARG A 61 5.73 -7.71 -0.45
C ARG A 61 6.30 -7.43 -1.84
N PRO A 62 7.05 -8.36 -2.45
CA PRO A 62 7.70 -8.07 -3.72
C PRO A 62 6.66 -7.66 -4.75
N LEU A 63 7.01 -6.67 -5.57
CA LEU A 63 6.20 -6.25 -6.69
C LEU A 63 6.09 -7.44 -7.65
N ASP A 64 4.88 -7.95 -7.91
CA ASP A 64 4.69 -9.04 -8.87
C ASP A 64 4.56 -8.45 -10.29
N PRO A 65 5.55 -8.65 -11.18
CA PRO A 65 5.50 -8.08 -12.54
C PRO A 65 4.31 -8.62 -13.34
N ASP A 66 3.89 -9.86 -13.10
CA ASP A 66 2.78 -10.47 -13.82
C ASP A 66 1.46 -9.79 -13.43
N LEU A 67 1.30 -9.44 -12.15
CA LEU A 67 0.12 -8.70 -11.69
C LEU A 67 0.04 -7.30 -12.32
N ILE A 68 1.19 -6.65 -12.53
CA ILE A 68 1.27 -5.38 -13.24
C ILE A 68 0.86 -5.57 -14.69
N ALA A 69 1.44 -6.53 -15.40
CA ALA A 69 1.09 -6.81 -16.80
C ALA A 69 -0.40 -7.09 -16.98
N VAL A 70 -0.99 -7.88 -16.07
CA VAL A 70 -2.44 -8.12 -16.03
C VAL A 70 -3.22 -6.82 -15.83
N ARG A 71 -2.84 -5.98 -14.86
CA ARG A 71 -3.52 -4.71 -14.63
C ARG A 71 -3.45 -3.79 -15.86
N GLU A 72 -2.27 -3.65 -16.44
CA GLU A 72 -2.06 -2.81 -17.62
C GLU A 72 -2.89 -3.32 -18.81
N GLY A 73 -3.03 -4.64 -18.97
CA GLY A 73 -3.89 -5.24 -19.99
C GLY A 73 -5.38 -5.09 -19.71
N LEU A 74 -5.80 -5.17 -18.45
CA LEU A 74 -7.19 -5.05 -18.03
C LEU A 74 -7.72 -3.61 -18.10
N PHE A 75 -6.93 -2.65 -17.64
CA PHE A 75 -7.39 -1.27 -17.41
C PHE A 75 -6.60 -0.24 -18.21
N GLY A 76 -5.55 -0.62 -18.93
CA GLY A 76 -4.68 0.31 -19.65
C GLY A 76 -3.60 0.94 -18.77
N ARG A 77 -2.76 1.76 -19.41
CA ARG A 77 -1.62 2.46 -18.79
C ARG A 77 -1.84 3.97 -18.84
N PHE A 78 -1.25 4.69 -17.87
CA PHE A 78 -1.18 6.16 -17.84
C PHE A 78 -2.55 6.87 -17.84
N ASN A 79 -3.60 6.21 -17.36
CA ASN A 79 -4.91 6.82 -17.15
C ASN A 79 -5.14 7.19 -15.68
N PHE A 80 -6.30 7.79 -15.42
CA PHE A 80 -6.71 8.21 -14.08
C PHE A 80 -6.63 7.02 -13.11
N ASP A 81 -7.24 5.89 -13.45
CA ASP A 81 -7.38 4.74 -12.55
C ASP A 81 -6.04 4.09 -12.22
N TYR A 82 -5.17 3.96 -13.24
CA TYR A 82 -3.82 3.41 -13.11
C TYR A 82 -3.00 4.11 -12.04
N SER A 83 -3.10 5.44 -11.93
CA SER A 83 -2.35 6.21 -10.93
C SER A 83 -2.77 5.87 -9.49
N TYR A 84 -4.06 5.59 -9.27
CA TYR A 84 -4.58 5.18 -7.96
C TYR A 84 -4.22 3.75 -7.62
N PHE A 85 -4.28 2.83 -8.60
CA PHE A 85 -3.79 1.47 -8.40
C PHE A 85 -2.31 1.43 -8.01
N MET A 86 -1.46 2.20 -8.70
CA MET A 86 -0.04 2.26 -8.40
C MET A 86 0.23 2.83 -7.01
N ALA A 87 -0.51 3.87 -6.60
CA ALA A 87 -0.40 4.44 -5.27
C ALA A 87 -0.88 3.46 -4.19
N ALA A 88 -2.03 2.81 -4.39
CA ALA A 88 -2.60 1.83 -3.47
C ALA A 88 -1.65 0.64 -3.27
N ASP A 89 -1.14 0.06 -4.35
CA ASP A 89 -0.15 -1.01 -4.28
C ASP A 89 1.12 -0.61 -3.53
N ALA A 90 1.62 0.61 -3.78
CA ALA A 90 2.81 1.10 -3.09
C ALA A 90 2.55 1.24 -1.59
N MET A 91 1.37 1.70 -1.19
CA MET A 91 0.95 1.79 0.22
C MET A 91 0.81 0.42 0.86
N THR A 92 0.19 -0.55 0.18
CA THR A 92 0.11 -1.94 0.67
C THR A 92 1.52 -2.53 0.86
N ARG A 93 2.41 -2.41 -0.13
CA ARG A 93 3.79 -2.90 -0.01
C ARG A 93 4.60 -2.19 1.07
N ALA A 94 4.26 -0.95 1.40
CA ALA A 94 4.85 -0.19 2.49
C ALA A 94 4.26 -0.54 3.87
N GLY A 95 3.36 -1.54 3.96
CA GLY A 95 2.72 -1.94 5.22
C GLY A 95 1.59 -1.01 5.67
N ALA A 96 1.04 -0.20 4.76
CA ALA A 96 -0.03 0.76 5.05
C ALA A 96 -1.31 0.50 4.22
N PRO A 97 -1.93 -0.70 4.29
CA PRO A 97 -3.12 -1.02 3.50
C PRO A 97 -4.34 -0.14 3.84
N GLN A 98 -4.39 0.44 5.05
CA GLN A 98 -5.39 1.45 5.42
C GLN A 98 -5.32 2.71 4.53
N LEU A 99 -4.11 3.13 4.15
CA LEU A 99 -3.92 4.27 3.25
C LEU A 99 -4.30 3.87 1.82
N ALA A 100 -3.98 2.65 1.40
CA ALA A 100 -4.40 2.11 0.10
C ALA A 100 -5.93 2.14 -0.04
N ALA A 101 -6.66 1.63 0.96
CA ALA A 101 -8.12 1.65 0.98
C ALA A 101 -8.68 3.09 0.96
N THR A 102 -8.06 4.01 1.71
CA THR A 102 -8.47 5.43 1.74
C THR A 102 -8.30 6.11 0.39
N VAL A 103 -7.16 5.88 -0.27
CA VAL A 103 -6.88 6.46 -1.59
C VAL A 103 -7.79 5.88 -2.67
N MET A 104 -8.02 4.56 -2.65
CA MET A 104 -8.97 3.92 -3.57
C MET A 104 -10.41 4.41 -3.35
N LEU A 105 -10.82 4.63 -2.09
CA LEU A 105 -12.14 5.21 -1.79
C LEU A 105 -12.28 6.62 -2.36
N GLY A 106 -11.22 7.43 -2.27
CA GLY A 106 -11.15 8.74 -2.93
C GLY A 106 -11.25 8.65 -4.46
N ALA A 107 -10.60 7.65 -5.06
CA ALA A 107 -10.65 7.39 -6.50
C ALA A 107 -12.09 7.08 -6.95
N VAL A 108 -12.74 6.14 -6.26
CA VAL A 108 -14.13 5.74 -6.53
C VAL A 108 -15.09 6.92 -6.38
N ARG A 109 -14.90 7.79 -5.38
CA ARG A 109 -15.72 9.01 -5.24
C ARG A 109 -15.59 9.95 -6.44
N LYS A 110 -14.42 10.00 -7.07
CA LYS A 110 -14.15 10.87 -8.22
C LYS A 110 -14.63 10.25 -9.55
N ALA A 111 -14.55 8.93 -9.68
CA ALA A 111 -15.05 8.19 -10.85
C ALA A 111 -15.90 6.98 -10.40
N PRO A 112 -17.15 7.21 -9.93
CA PRO A 112 -17.98 6.15 -9.35
C PRO A 112 -18.48 5.11 -10.36
N GLY A 113 -18.38 5.40 -11.66
CA GLY A 113 -18.75 4.50 -12.74
C GLY A 113 -17.62 3.61 -13.24
N ASP A 114 -16.41 3.70 -12.68
CA ASP A 114 -15.27 2.90 -13.11
C ASP A 114 -15.23 1.53 -12.40
N PRO A 115 -15.43 0.42 -13.11
CA PRO A 115 -15.43 -0.91 -12.48
C PRO A 115 -14.05 -1.33 -11.97
N GLY A 116 -12.96 -0.83 -12.57
CA GLY A 116 -11.61 -1.08 -12.12
C GLY A 116 -11.34 -0.47 -10.75
N LEU A 117 -11.72 0.79 -10.55
CA LEU A 117 -11.56 1.45 -9.25
C LEU A 117 -12.33 0.74 -8.13
N TRP A 118 -13.54 0.26 -8.40
CA TRP A 118 -14.29 -0.54 -7.44
C TRP A 118 -13.62 -1.90 -7.16
N ALA A 119 -13.08 -2.57 -8.18
CA ALA A 119 -12.34 -3.82 -8.00
C ALA A 119 -11.05 -3.61 -7.18
N GLY A 120 -10.32 -2.52 -7.44
CA GLY A 120 -9.14 -2.16 -6.65
C GLY A 120 -9.48 -1.75 -5.23
N LEU A 121 -10.63 -1.07 -5.01
CA LEU A 121 -11.11 -0.75 -3.67
C LEU A 121 -11.44 -2.02 -2.89
N GLY A 122 -12.10 -2.99 -3.53
CA GLY A 122 -12.38 -4.30 -2.93
C GLY A 122 -11.11 -5.01 -2.50
N LEU A 123 -10.08 -5.04 -3.35
CA LEU A 123 -8.79 -5.63 -3.01
C LEU A 123 -8.11 -4.87 -1.85
N ALA A 124 -8.06 -3.54 -1.90
CA ALA A 124 -7.42 -2.73 -0.86
C ALA A 124 -8.13 -2.84 0.49
N MET A 125 -9.46 -2.96 0.51
CA MET A 125 -10.24 -3.23 1.71
C MET A 125 -9.95 -4.62 2.28
N ALA A 126 -9.88 -5.64 1.43
CA ALA A 126 -9.54 -6.99 1.89
C ALA A 126 -8.12 -7.05 2.49
N GLU A 127 -7.14 -6.39 1.86
CA GLU A 127 -5.79 -6.26 2.41
C GLU A 127 -5.76 -5.48 3.73
N HIS A 128 -6.56 -4.42 3.85
CA HIS A 128 -6.71 -3.65 5.09
C HIS A 128 -7.27 -4.50 6.23
N ASP A 129 -8.22 -5.38 5.92
CA ASP A 129 -8.89 -6.27 6.88
C ASP A 129 -8.11 -7.57 7.16
N GLY A 130 -6.80 -7.58 6.86
CA GLY A 130 -5.90 -8.70 7.14
C GLY A 130 -6.02 -9.83 6.11
N ASP A 131 -6.10 -9.48 4.83
CA ASP A 131 -6.31 -10.41 3.71
C ASP A 131 -7.65 -11.20 3.83
N GLN A 132 -8.64 -10.64 4.54
CA GLN A 132 -9.98 -11.22 4.69
C GLN A 132 -11.02 -10.52 3.81
N LEU A 133 -11.94 -11.31 3.25
CA LEU A 133 -13.02 -10.78 2.43
C LEU A 133 -14.17 -10.19 3.28
N SER A 134 -13.98 -8.97 3.77
CA SER A 134 -14.96 -8.25 4.59
C SER A 134 -16.22 -7.85 3.81
N PRO A 135 -17.33 -7.52 4.50
CA PRO A 135 -18.55 -7.06 3.84
C PRO A 135 -18.33 -5.82 2.94
N ALA A 136 -17.44 -4.92 3.34
CA ALA A 136 -17.11 -3.73 2.55
C ALA A 136 -16.34 -4.10 1.27
N ALA A 137 -15.37 -5.01 1.37
CA ALA A 137 -14.65 -5.54 0.20
C ALA A 137 -15.61 -6.25 -0.77
N ARG A 138 -16.52 -7.10 -0.26
CA ARG A 138 -17.55 -7.77 -1.07
C ARG A 138 -18.43 -6.77 -1.79
N TYR A 139 -18.94 -5.77 -1.08
CA TYR A 139 -19.76 -4.72 -1.67
C TYR A 139 -19.03 -4.01 -2.81
N ALA A 140 -17.74 -3.72 -2.66
CA ALA A 140 -16.95 -3.09 -3.71
C ALA A 140 -16.79 -3.99 -4.94
N PHE A 141 -16.55 -5.30 -4.76
CA PHE A 141 -16.54 -6.26 -5.88
C PHE A 141 -17.90 -6.40 -6.56
N ASP A 142 -18.98 -6.47 -5.79
CA ASP A 142 -20.35 -6.54 -6.32
C ASP A 142 -20.66 -5.31 -7.17
N LYS A 143 -20.28 -4.11 -6.71
CA LYS A 143 -20.39 -2.87 -7.49
C LYS A 143 -19.54 -2.88 -8.75
N ALA A 144 -18.31 -3.38 -8.68
CA ALA A 144 -17.44 -3.51 -9.85
C ALA A 144 -18.07 -4.39 -10.94
N VAL A 145 -18.67 -5.51 -10.55
CA VAL A 145 -19.38 -6.43 -11.47
C VAL A 145 -20.68 -5.81 -11.98
N GLU A 146 -21.45 -5.12 -11.14
CA GLU A 146 -22.69 -4.43 -11.53
C GLU A 146 -22.43 -3.36 -12.61
N LEU A 147 -21.34 -2.61 -12.48
CA LEU A 147 -20.97 -1.55 -13.42
C LEU A 147 -20.55 -2.10 -14.79
N ASN A 148 -19.84 -3.22 -14.82
CA ASN A 148 -19.47 -3.87 -16.08
C ASN A 148 -19.41 -5.40 -15.94
N PRO A 149 -20.54 -6.10 -16.18
CA PRO A 149 -20.61 -7.55 -16.01
C PRO A 149 -19.75 -8.36 -16.98
N SER A 150 -19.35 -7.78 -18.12
CA SER A 150 -18.52 -8.45 -19.12
C SER A 150 -17.03 -8.16 -18.96
N HIS A 151 -16.64 -7.33 -17.99
CA HIS A 151 -15.23 -7.01 -17.76
C HIS A 151 -14.52 -8.15 -17.00
N PRO A 152 -13.36 -8.64 -17.46
CA PRO A 152 -12.64 -9.72 -16.78
C PRO A 152 -11.94 -9.29 -15.48
N GLY A 153 -11.73 -7.98 -15.29
CA GLY A 153 -11.01 -7.42 -14.14
C GLY A 153 -11.67 -7.67 -12.78
N PRO A 154 -12.93 -7.26 -12.54
CA PRO A 154 -13.60 -7.48 -11.26
C PRO A 154 -13.54 -8.93 -10.73
N PRO A 155 -13.91 -9.97 -11.50
CA PRO A 155 -13.79 -11.34 -11.02
C PRO A 155 -12.33 -11.78 -10.84
N PHE A 156 -11.38 -11.26 -11.62
CA PHE A 156 -9.95 -11.56 -11.42
C PHE A 156 -9.45 -11.07 -10.05
N TYR A 157 -9.71 -9.79 -9.72
CA TYR A 157 -9.29 -9.20 -8.44
C TYR A 157 -10.06 -9.77 -7.25
N HIS A 158 -11.34 -10.12 -7.43
CA HIS A 158 -12.10 -10.84 -6.40
C HIS A 158 -11.49 -12.21 -6.11
N GLY A 159 -11.06 -12.95 -7.15
CA GLY A 159 -10.35 -14.21 -6.98
C GLY A 159 -9.02 -14.07 -6.23
N ILE A 160 -8.28 -12.97 -6.44
CA ILE A 160 -7.06 -12.67 -5.66
C ILE A 160 -7.41 -12.51 -4.17
N ALA A 161 -8.44 -11.73 -3.84
CA ALA A 161 -8.86 -11.52 -2.46
C ALA A 161 -9.32 -12.83 -1.79
N LEU A 162 -10.08 -13.67 -2.52
CA LEU A 162 -10.52 -14.99 -2.04
C LEU A 162 -9.34 -15.94 -1.79
N ALA A 163 -8.36 -15.98 -2.70
CA ALA A 163 -7.18 -16.82 -2.54
C ALA A 163 -6.37 -16.42 -1.30
N ARG A 164 -6.22 -15.12 -1.06
CA ARG A 164 -5.52 -14.60 0.12
C ARG A 164 -6.28 -14.83 1.41
N SER A 165 -7.61 -14.83 1.38
CA SER A 165 -8.44 -15.23 2.52
C SER A 165 -8.51 -16.75 2.73
N GLY A 166 -7.84 -17.54 1.89
CA GLY A 166 -7.80 -19.00 1.96
C GLY A 166 -8.94 -19.73 1.24
N ASP A 167 -9.89 -19.02 0.64
CA ASP A 167 -10.96 -19.62 -0.18
C ASP A 167 -10.48 -19.86 -1.61
N LEU A 168 -9.60 -20.86 -1.78
CA LEU A 168 -9.05 -21.23 -3.08
C LEU A 168 -10.13 -21.75 -4.04
N GLU A 169 -11.17 -22.42 -3.53
CA GLU A 169 -12.27 -22.89 -4.39
C GLU A 169 -13.08 -21.71 -4.95
N GLY A 170 -13.39 -20.71 -4.12
CA GLY A 170 -13.97 -19.45 -4.55
C GLY A 170 -13.09 -18.73 -5.55
N ALA A 171 -11.79 -18.63 -5.27
CA ALA A 171 -10.84 -18.01 -6.18
C ALA A 171 -10.84 -18.66 -7.56
N ARG A 172 -10.80 -20.01 -7.63
CA ARG A 172 -10.87 -20.76 -8.89
C ARG A 172 -12.17 -20.48 -9.67
N ARG A 173 -13.31 -20.36 -8.99
CA ARG A 173 -14.59 -20.01 -9.64
C ARG A 173 -14.53 -18.62 -10.25
N GLU A 174 -14.06 -17.62 -9.51
CA GLU A 174 -13.96 -16.24 -9.98
C GLU A 174 -12.92 -16.09 -11.10
N TRP A 175 -11.75 -16.72 -10.97
CA TRP A 175 -10.75 -16.77 -12.03
C TRP A 175 -11.24 -17.49 -13.28
N GLY A 176 -12.03 -18.54 -13.13
CA GLY A 176 -12.71 -19.21 -14.25
C GLY A 176 -13.61 -18.24 -15.02
N LYS A 177 -14.41 -17.42 -14.32
CA LYS A 177 -15.22 -16.35 -14.94
C LYS A 177 -14.34 -15.32 -15.64
N ALA A 178 -13.28 -14.86 -14.98
CA ALA A 178 -12.36 -13.88 -15.55
C ALA A 178 -11.75 -14.39 -16.87
N LEU A 179 -11.28 -15.65 -16.91
CA LEU A 179 -10.72 -16.27 -18.12
C LEU A 179 -11.75 -16.50 -19.23
N GLN A 180 -13.03 -16.70 -18.89
CA GLN A 180 -14.12 -16.79 -19.88
C GLN A 180 -14.42 -15.44 -20.51
N LEU A 181 -14.35 -14.37 -19.73
CA LEU A 181 -14.58 -12.99 -20.18
C LEU A 181 -13.38 -12.41 -20.95
N THR A 182 -12.17 -12.86 -20.63
CA THR A 182 -10.95 -12.45 -21.34
C THR A 182 -10.95 -13.03 -22.77
N PRO A 183 -10.69 -12.23 -23.82
CA PRO A 183 -10.45 -12.74 -25.16
C PRO A 183 -9.31 -13.78 -25.21
N LYS A 184 -9.36 -14.72 -26.15
CA LYS A 184 -8.34 -15.79 -26.24
C LYS A 184 -6.96 -15.26 -26.64
N ASP A 185 -6.94 -14.19 -27.41
CA ASP A 185 -5.77 -13.50 -27.96
C ASP A 185 -5.29 -12.32 -27.09
N ALA A 186 -5.93 -12.09 -25.94
CA ALA A 186 -5.52 -11.03 -25.03
C ALA A 186 -4.08 -11.26 -24.55
N SER A 187 -3.23 -10.24 -24.74
CA SER A 187 -1.81 -10.31 -24.38
C SER A 187 -1.57 -10.67 -22.90
N TYR A 188 -2.45 -10.20 -22.02
CA TYR A 188 -2.38 -10.40 -20.57
C TYR A 188 -2.99 -11.71 -20.08
N ARG A 189 -3.57 -12.54 -20.97
CA ARG A 189 -4.24 -13.79 -20.58
C ARG A 189 -3.28 -14.78 -19.93
N ASN A 190 -2.06 -14.89 -20.44
CA ASN A 190 -1.05 -15.78 -19.88
C ASN A 190 -0.54 -15.28 -18.52
N ASP A 191 -0.39 -13.96 -18.38
CA ASP A 191 0.01 -13.34 -17.11
C ASP A 191 -1.07 -13.55 -16.04
N MET A 192 -2.36 -13.50 -16.42
CA MET A 192 -3.47 -13.84 -15.51
C MET A 192 -3.32 -15.26 -14.97
N VAL A 193 -3.07 -16.23 -15.85
CA VAL A 193 -2.86 -17.63 -15.45
C VAL A 193 -1.62 -17.75 -14.55
N ALA A 194 -0.52 -17.07 -14.88
CA ALA A 194 0.69 -17.08 -14.05
C ALA A 194 0.43 -16.58 -12.62
N VAL A 195 -0.32 -15.49 -12.47
CA VAL A 195 -0.73 -14.97 -11.16
C VAL A 195 -1.61 -15.98 -10.40
N MET A 196 -2.57 -16.62 -11.08
CA MET A 196 -3.44 -17.64 -10.48
C MET A 196 -2.63 -18.83 -9.94
N LEU A 197 -1.65 -19.32 -10.71
CA LEU A 197 -0.78 -20.43 -10.31
C LEU A 197 0.14 -20.06 -9.14
N LYS A 198 0.58 -18.80 -9.04
CA LYS A 198 1.37 -18.32 -7.90
C LYS A 198 0.56 -18.29 -6.61
N LEU A 199 -0.71 -17.90 -6.70
CA LEU A 199 -1.61 -17.77 -5.56
C LEU A 199 -2.27 -19.11 -5.16
N ASP A 200 -2.31 -20.08 -6.05
CA ASP A 200 -2.89 -21.40 -5.83
C ASP A 200 -1.90 -22.54 -6.19
N PRO A 201 -1.17 -23.06 -5.20
CA PRO A 201 -0.23 -24.17 -5.40
C PRO A 201 -0.90 -25.44 -5.96
N GLY A 202 -2.17 -25.69 -5.63
CA GLY A 202 -2.90 -26.86 -6.14
C GLY A 202 -3.22 -26.71 -7.63
N LEU A 203 -3.53 -25.50 -8.08
CA LEU A 203 -3.67 -25.20 -9.51
C LEU A 203 -2.32 -25.33 -10.23
N ALA A 204 -1.24 -24.87 -9.60
CA ALA A 204 0.13 -24.99 -10.12
C ALA A 204 0.53 -26.46 -10.33
N GLU A 205 0.23 -27.31 -9.36
CA GLU A 205 0.51 -28.75 -9.45
C GLU A 205 -0.34 -29.43 -10.54
N ALA A 206 -1.64 -29.12 -10.60
CA ALA A 206 -2.52 -29.64 -11.65
C ALA A 206 -2.04 -29.24 -13.06
N ALA A 207 -1.55 -28.01 -13.23
CA ALA A 207 -1.00 -27.54 -14.51
C ALA A 207 0.29 -28.27 -14.91
N ARG A 208 1.13 -28.69 -13.96
CA ARG A 208 2.34 -29.49 -14.24
C ARG A 208 2.02 -30.93 -14.61
N GLN A 209 0.95 -31.49 -14.04
CA GLN A 209 0.51 -32.86 -14.30
C GLN A 209 -0.35 -32.97 -15.55
N ALA A 210 -0.88 -31.85 -16.06
CA ALA A 210 -1.60 -31.83 -17.32
C ALA A 210 -0.67 -32.29 -18.46
N PRO A 211 -1.08 -33.27 -19.28
CA PRO A 211 -0.28 -33.68 -20.43
C PRO A 211 -0.08 -32.45 -21.32
N ALA A 212 1.17 -32.20 -21.72
CA ALA A 212 1.50 -31.11 -22.64
C ALA A 212 0.55 -31.21 -23.83
N ALA A 213 -0.32 -30.21 -24.00
CA ALA A 213 -1.26 -30.20 -25.10
C ALA A 213 -0.45 -30.35 -26.40
N ALA A 214 -0.65 -31.46 -27.09
CA ALA A 214 0.02 -31.73 -28.35
C ALA A 214 -0.19 -30.51 -29.27
N PRO A 215 0.85 -30.03 -29.98
CA PRO A 215 0.70 -28.88 -30.85
C PRO A 215 -0.42 -29.18 -31.84
N ALA A 216 -1.43 -28.29 -31.89
CA ALA A 216 -2.51 -28.36 -32.86
C ALA A 216 -1.87 -28.39 -34.25
N ARG A 217 -2.10 -29.48 -34.99
CA ARG A 217 -1.68 -29.66 -36.38
C ARG A 217 -2.47 -28.73 -37.30
#